data_AF-A0A524L6C0-F1
#
_entry.id   AF-A0A524L6C0-F1
#
_cell.length_a   1.000
_cell.length_b   1.000
_cell.length_c   1.000
_cell.angle_alpha   90.00
_cell.angle_beta   90.00
_cell.angle_gamma   90.00
#
_symmetry.space_group_name_H-M   'P 1'
#
loop_
_entity.id
_entity.type
_entity.pdbx_description
1 polymer ?
#
loop_
_entity_poly.entity_id
_entity_poly.type
_entity_poly.pdbx_seq_one_letter_code
_entity_poly.pdbx_strand_id
1 'polypeptide(L)'
;MPMGTMAAEISEDLPQIVEVVVPSITRTWDDVSLLYDNQWHDSAKVDEEIENIHSSVPELVDIEVIGQSYQGKNITSLRITNEQNTVQKAKTLVVAQHHGREQITVEMALRFVLRLLNNYG
;
A
#
# COMPACT_ATOMS: atom_id res chain seq x y z
N MET A 1 -27.05 -65.59 5.07
CA MET A 1 -26.49 -64.59 6.00
C MET A 1 -25.44 -63.75 5.27
N PRO A 2 -25.77 -62.59 4.69
CA PRO A 2 -24.74 -61.67 4.20
C PRO A 2 -24.73 -60.34 4.97
N MET A 3 -23.50 -59.85 5.16
CA MET A 3 -23.01 -58.45 5.21
C MET A 3 -23.70 -57.44 6.14
N GLY A 4 -23.00 -56.55 6.83
CA GLY A 4 -21.62 -56.09 6.71
C GLY A 4 -21.53 -54.72 7.40
N THR A 5 -20.33 -54.39 7.87
CA THR A 5 -19.78 -53.05 8.13
C THR A 5 -20.73 -51.96 8.65
N MET A 6 -20.62 -51.63 9.94
CA MET A 6 -21.00 -50.29 10.44
C MET A 6 -19.75 -49.41 10.40
N ALA A 7 -19.71 -48.49 9.43
CA ALA A 7 -18.86 -47.31 9.51
C ALA A 7 -19.68 -46.12 9.01
N ALA A 8 -19.86 -45.13 9.88
CA ALA A 8 -19.93 -43.71 9.52
C ALA A 8 -20.26 -42.88 10.76
N GLU A 9 -19.25 -42.42 11.49
CA GLU A 9 -19.33 -41.06 11.99
C GLU A 9 -18.90 -40.16 10.82
N ILE A 10 -19.89 -39.52 10.19
CA ILE A 10 -19.62 -38.41 9.28
C ILE A 10 -19.81 -37.17 10.13
N SER A 11 -18.71 -36.54 10.53
CA SER A 11 -18.72 -35.19 11.08
C SER A 11 -19.32 -34.26 10.03
N GLU A 12 -20.57 -33.82 10.23
CA GLU A 12 -21.35 -32.95 9.33
C GLU A 12 -20.84 -31.50 9.21
N ASP A 13 -19.66 -31.18 9.72
CA ASP A 13 -19.10 -29.83 9.65
C ASP A 13 -18.13 -29.69 8.47
N LEU A 14 -18.68 -29.68 7.25
CA LEU A 14 -17.90 -29.39 6.04
C LEU A 14 -17.65 -27.88 5.96
N PRO A 15 -16.40 -27.43 5.72
CA PRO A 15 -16.09 -26.02 5.64
C PRO A 15 -16.90 -25.36 4.51
N GLN A 16 -17.70 -24.36 4.85
CA GLN A 16 -18.42 -23.57 3.86
C GLN A 16 -17.49 -22.53 3.25
N ILE A 17 -17.29 -22.62 1.93
CA ILE A 17 -16.60 -21.58 1.16
C ILE A 17 -17.61 -20.47 0.89
N VAL A 18 -17.44 -19.33 1.54
CA VAL A 18 -18.23 -18.12 1.29
C VAL A 18 -17.39 -17.17 0.46
N GLU A 19 -17.92 -16.74 -0.68
CA GLU A 19 -17.32 -15.66 -1.45
C GLU A 19 -17.44 -14.36 -0.67
N VAL A 20 -16.30 -13.72 -0.38
CA VAL A 20 -16.27 -12.39 0.23
C VAL A 20 -16.03 -11.39 -0.87
N VAL A 21 -17.08 -10.67 -1.28
CA VAL A 21 -16.95 -9.56 -2.22
C VAL A 21 -16.29 -8.41 -1.49
N VAL A 22 -15.10 -8.03 -1.93
CA VAL A 22 -14.34 -6.92 -1.38
C VAL A 22 -14.50 -5.71 -2.31
N PRO A 23 -15.13 -4.60 -1.87
CA PRO A 23 -15.29 -3.43 -2.71
C PRO A 23 -13.93 -2.80 -3.03
N SER A 24 -13.80 -2.28 -4.25
CA SER A 24 -12.59 -1.64 -4.76
C SER A 24 -12.91 -0.28 -5.35
N ILE A 25 -11.98 0.65 -5.20
CA ILE A 25 -12.05 1.95 -5.86
C ILE A 25 -11.88 1.73 -7.37
N THR A 26 -12.72 2.39 -8.16
CA THR A 26 -12.54 2.46 -9.61
C THR A 26 -11.56 3.58 -9.90
N ARG A 27 -10.48 3.29 -10.63
CA ARG A 27 -9.48 4.29 -10.99
C ARG A 27 -10.10 5.39 -11.84
N THR A 28 -10.03 6.63 -11.36
CA THR A 28 -10.50 7.83 -12.08
C THR A 28 -9.37 8.82 -12.40
N TRP A 29 -8.17 8.58 -11.87
CA TRP A 29 -6.99 9.41 -12.08
C TRP A 29 -6.14 8.93 -13.27
N ASP A 30 -5.48 9.87 -13.95
CA ASP A 30 -4.48 9.60 -14.99
C ASP A 30 -3.21 8.96 -14.41
N ASP A 31 -2.22 8.64 -15.25
CA ASP A 31 -0.93 8.18 -14.73
C ASP A 31 -0.25 9.28 -13.89
N VAL A 32 0.08 8.96 -12.65
CA VAL A 32 0.79 9.84 -11.73
C VAL A 32 2.27 9.89 -12.14
N SER A 33 2.82 11.09 -12.23
CA SER A 33 4.24 11.34 -12.53
C SER A 33 4.89 12.19 -11.45
N LEU A 34 6.21 12.11 -11.33
CA LEU A 34 6.98 13.00 -10.46
C LEU A 34 7.04 14.42 -11.05
N LEU A 35 7.05 15.43 -10.18
CA LEU A 35 7.30 16.83 -10.54
C LEU A 35 8.74 17.04 -11.06
N TYR A 36 9.71 16.35 -10.45
CA TYR A 36 11.13 16.45 -10.76
C TYR A 36 11.66 15.19 -11.45
N ASP A 37 10.97 14.74 -12.50
CA ASP A 37 11.36 13.52 -13.21
C ASP A 37 12.81 13.56 -13.72
N ASN A 38 13.47 12.41 -13.67
CA ASN A 38 14.90 12.21 -13.98
C ASN A 38 15.89 13.04 -13.16
N GLN A 39 15.48 13.56 -11.99
CA GLN A 39 16.37 14.22 -11.03
C GLN A 39 16.49 13.43 -9.74
N TRP A 40 17.54 13.74 -8.98
CA TRP A 40 17.66 13.34 -7.58
C TRP A 40 16.84 14.30 -6.70
N HIS A 41 16.14 13.72 -5.72
CA HIS A 41 15.27 14.46 -4.80
C HIS A 41 16.01 14.73 -3.49
N ASP A 42 16.16 16.01 -3.15
CA ASP A 42 16.49 16.42 -1.79
C ASP A 42 15.23 16.37 -0.91
N SER A 43 15.35 16.69 0.38
CA SER A 43 14.22 16.61 1.30
C SER A 43 13.02 17.47 0.89
N ALA A 44 13.26 18.68 0.37
CA ALA A 44 12.17 19.58 -0.01
C ALA A 44 11.43 19.05 -1.24
N LYS A 45 12.18 18.56 -2.24
CA LYS A 45 11.60 17.90 -3.40
C LYS A 45 10.80 16.66 -3.02
N VAL A 46 11.30 15.84 -2.09
CA VAL A 46 10.55 14.66 -1.60
C VAL A 46 9.21 15.08 -0.98
N ASP A 47 9.19 16.13 -0.16
CA ASP A 47 7.94 16.62 0.44
C ASP A 47 6.96 17.10 -0.64
N GLU A 48 7.45 17.82 -1.66
CA GLU A 48 6.62 18.26 -2.79
C GLU A 48 6.10 17.08 -3.65
N GLU A 49 6.91 16.03 -3.87
CA GLU A 49 6.46 14.83 -4.56
C GLU A 49 5.38 14.07 -3.78
N ILE A 50 5.53 13.96 -2.46
CA ILE A 50 4.54 13.31 -1.59
C ILE A 50 3.19 14.04 -1.68
N GLU A 51 3.21 15.37 -1.62
CA GLU A 51 1.99 16.18 -1.74
C GLU A 51 1.37 16.11 -3.14
N ASN A 52 2.20 16.10 -4.19
CA ASN A 52 1.74 15.90 -5.57
C ASN A 52 1.04 14.54 -5.74
N ILE A 53 1.64 13.47 -5.20
CA ILE A 53 1.06 12.12 -5.25
C ILE A 53 -0.26 12.06 -4.47
N HIS A 54 -0.30 12.60 -3.26
CA HIS A 54 -1.51 12.65 -2.43
C HIS A 54 -2.63 13.42 -3.14
N SER A 55 -2.32 14.58 -3.71
CA SER A 55 -3.28 15.41 -4.44
C SER A 55 -3.80 14.73 -5.72
N SER A 56 -2.98 13.87 -6.33
CA SER A 56 -3.34 13.14 -7.56
C SER A 56 -4.25 11.94 -7.28
N VAL A 57 -4.09 11.28 -6.12
CA VAL A 57 -4.83 10.05 -5.78
C VAL A 57 -5.32 10.07 -4.32
N PRO A 58 -6.15 11.05 -3.92
CA PRO A 58 -6.57 11.21 -2.53
C PRO A 58 -7.48 10.07 -2.02
N GLU A 59 -8.04 9.28 -2.93
CA GLU A 59 -8.88 8.11 -2.60
C GLU A 59 -8.09 6.88 -2.13
N LEU A 60 -6.79 6.79 -2.46
CA LEU A 60 -5.92 5.70 -2.01
C LEU A 60 -4.79 6.15 -1.11
N VAL A 61 -4.38 7.41 -1.23
CA VAL A 61 -3.18 7.93 -0.59
C VAL A 61 -3.58 8.81 0.59
N ASP A 62 -2.89 8.61 1.71
CA ASP A 62 -2.97 9.45 2.88
C ASP A 62 -1.54 9.76 3.36
N ILE A 63 -1.36 10.92 4.00
CA ILE A 63 -0.05 11.40 4.43
C ILE A 63 -0.08 11.76 5.92
N GLU A 64 0.95 11.33 6.64
CA GLU A 64 1.08 11.65 8.07
C GLU A 64 2.53 11.98 8.42
N VAL A 65 2.71 12.95 9.31
CA VAL A 65 4.03 13.22 9.91
C VAL A 65 4.18 12.35 11.14
N ILE A 66 5.07 11.37 11.09
CA ILE A 66 5.30 10.41 12.18
C ILE A 66 6.35 10.88 13.20
N GLY A 67 6.96 12.03 12.95
CA GLY A 67 7.93 12.65 13.83
C GLY A 67 8.76 13.69 13.11
N GLN A 68 9.80 14.17 13.79
CA GLN A 68 10.77 15.10 13.23
C GLN A 68 12.19 14.59 13.46
N SER A 69 13.06 14.84 12.50
CA SER A 69 14.50 14.66 12.65
C SER A 69 15.07 15.59 13.71
N TYR A 70 16.32 15.36 14.12
CA TYR A 70 17.02 16.23 15.06
C TYR A 70 17.09 17.70 14.59
N GLN A 71 17.13 17.94 13.27
CA GLN A 71 17.16 19.28 12.68
C GLN A 71 15.75 19.88 12.46
N GLY A 72 14.69 19.24 12.98
CA GLY A 72 13.32 19.73 12.86
C GLY A 72 12.65 19.47 11.51
N LYS A 73 13.25 18.67 10.63
CA LYS A 73 12.60 18.25 9.38
C LYS A 73 11.57 17.16 9.65
N ASN A 74 10.38 17.25 9.04
CA ASN A 74 9.35 16.23 9.16
C ASN A 74 9.85 14.88 8.64
N ILE A 75 9.42 13.81 9.31
CA ILE A 75 9.52 12.44 8.81
C ILE A 75 8.12 12.07 8.35
N THR A 76 7.90 12.14 7.03
CA THR A 76 6.59 11.95 6.41
C THR A 76 6.41 10.50 6.00
N SER A 77 5.25 9.93 6.34
CA SER A 77 4.79 8.62 5.92
C SER A 77 3.68 8.80 4.90
N LEU A 78 3.82 8.11 3.75
CA LEU A 78 2.79 8.02 2.72
C LEU A 78 2.17 6.63 2.79
N ARG A 79 0.87 6.56 3.03
CA ARG A 79 0.11 5.33 3.18
C ARG A 79 -0.76 5.13 1.95
N ILE A 80 -0.67 3.95 1.33
CA ILE A 80 -1.50 3.56 0.20
C ILE A 80 -2.44 2.44 0.64
N THR A 81 -3.75 2.67 0.57
CA THR A 81 -4.73 1.62 0.84
C THR A 81 -6.08 1.94 0.22
N ASN A 82 -6.82 0.89 -0.16
CA ASN A 82 -8.24 1.02 -0.44
C ASN A 82 -9.03 0.95 0.87
N GLU A 83 -9.59 2.09 1.31
CA GLU A 83 -10.39 2.18 2.54
C GLU A 83 -11.81 1.63 2.40
N GLN A 84 -12.30 1.39 1.18
CA GLN A 84 -13.57 0.69 0.99
C GLN A 84 -13.46 -0.77 1.45
N ASN A 85 -12.26 -1.36 1.34
CA ASN A 85 -12.00 -2.69 1.88
C ASN A 85 -11.82 -2.63 3.41
N THR A 86 -12.87 -3.04 4.12
CA THR A 86 -12.93 -3.09 5.59
C THR A 86 -12.48 -4.42 6.20
N VAL A 87 -12.13 -5.43 5.38
CA VAL A 87 -11.57 -6.67 5.92
C VAL A 87 -10.18 -6.43 6.49
N GLN A 88 -9.72 -7.30 7.38
CA GLN A 88 -8.38 -7.17 7.93
C GLN A 88 -7.32 -7.35 6.82
N LYS A 89 -6.53 -6.30 6.60
CA LYS A 89 -5.48 -6.25 5.57
C LYS A 89 -4.11 -6.55 6.20
N ALA A 90 -3.30 -7.34 5.51
CA ALA A 90 -1.88 -7.43 5.84
C ALA A 90 -1.23 -6.05 5.64
N LYS A 91 -0.31 -5.68 6.53
CA LYS A 91 0.39 -4.39 6.49
C LYS A 91 1.85 -4.61 6.12
N THR A 92 2.36 -3.76 5.26
CA THR A 92 3.77 -3.76 4.85
C THR A 92 4.30 -2.35 4.99
N LEU A 93 5.46 -2.22 5.64
CA LEU A 93 6.18 -0.96 5.77
C LEU A 93 7.45 -1.02 4.92
N VAL A 94 7.63 -0.02 4.07
CA VAL A 94 8.88 0.21 3.34
C VAL A 94 9.47 1.50 3.89
N VAL A 95 10.75 1.46 4.24
CA VAL A 95 11.47 2.64 4.71
C VAL A 95 12.66 2.91 3.81
N ALA A 96 12.86 4.18 3.47
CA ALA A 96 13.95 4.64 2.64
C ALA A 96 14.86 5.60 3.40
N GLN A 97 16.12 5.66 2.98
CA GLN A 97 17.13 6.62 3.42
C GLN A 97 17.44 6.60 4.93
N HIS A 98 17.48 5.40 5.53
CA HIS A 98 18.01 5.23 6.89
C HIS A 98 19.45 5.76 7.00
N HIS A 99 20.26 5.57 5.96
CA HIS A 99 21.57 6.21 5.84
C HIS A 99 21.51 7.37 4.84
N GLY A 100 21.95 8.56 5.25
CA GLY A 100 21.86 9.78 4.44
C GLY A 100 22.63 9.75 3.11
N ARG A 101 23.63 8.87 2.97
CA ARG A 101 24.40 8.70 1.71
C ARG A 101 23.74 7.77 0.69
N GLU A 102 22.65 7.10 1.06
CA GLU A 102 21.99 6.04 0.26
C GLU A 102 20.73 6.58 -0.43
N GLN A 103 20.88 7.74 -1.11
CA GLN A 103 19.77 8.48 -1.73
C GLN A 103 18.99 7.66 -2.77
N ILE A 104 19.61 6.65 -3.39
CA ILE A 104 18.95 5.72 -4.32
C ILE A 104 17.71 5.04 -3.71
N THR A 105 17.67 4.88 -2.39
CA THR A 105 16.52 4.28 -1.71
C THR A 105 15.29 5.20 -1.73
N VAL A 106 15.46 6.53 -1.68
CA VAL A 106 14.37 7.50 -1.85
C VAL A 106 13.81 7.43 -3.26
N GLU A 107 14.71 7.45 -4.24
CA GLU A 107 14.35 7.37 -5.65
C GLU A 107 13.57 6.10 -5.99
N MET A 108 13.95 4.99 -5.37
CA MET A 108 13.26 3.72 -5.50
C MET A 108 11.90 3.74 -4.81
N ALA A 109 11.79 4.33 -3.62
CA ALA A 109 10.52 4.45 -2.89
C ALA A 109 9.50 5.28 -3.68
N LEU A 110 9.90 6.43 -4.23
CA LEU A 110 9.02 7.26 -5.08
C LEU A 110 8.53 6.48 -6.31
N ARG A 111 9.43 5.78 -7.02
CA ARG A 111 9.05 4.94 -8.17
C ARG A 111 8.18 3.76 -7.79
N PHE A 112 8.39 3.19 -6.60
CA PHE A 112 7.55 2.11 -6.08
C PHE A 112 6.13 2.60 -5.79
N VAL A 113 5.98 3.79 -5.19
CA VAL A 113 4.67 4.44 -5.00
C VAL A 113 3.96 4.63 -6.34
N LEU A 114 4.63 5.25 -7.32
CA LEU A 114 4.06 5.42 -8.67
C LEU A 114 3.68 4.09 -9.32
N ARG A 115 4.52 3.06 -9.18
CA ARG A 115 4.23 1.72 -9.70
C ARG A 115 2.95 1.16 -9.11
N LEU A 116 2.73 1.30 -7.80
CA LEU A 116 1.52 0.82 -7.13
C LEU A 116 0.28 1.58 -7.61
N LEU A 117 0.34 2.91 -7.68
CA LEU A 117 -0.82 3.74 -8.04
C LEU A 117 -1.19 3.63 -9.53
N ASN A 118 -0.20 3.62 -10.42
CA ASN A 118 -0.44 3.56 -11.88
C ASN A 118 -0.83 2.15 -12.37
N ASN A 119 -0.71 1.12 -11.51
CA ASN A 119 -1.11 -0.25 -11.83
C ASN A 119 -2.26 -0.74 -10.94
N TYR A 120 -2.94 0.18 -10.25
CA TYR A 120 -4.14 -0.11 -9.50
C TYR A 120 -5.39 -0.01 -10.40
N GLY A 121 -6.30 -0.97 -10.27
CA GLY A 121 -7.49 -1.13 -11.14
C GLY A 121 -7.21 -1.92 -12.40
#